data_AF-A0AAF0FUN3-F1
#
_entry.id   AF-A0AAF0FUN3-F1
#
_cell.length_a   1.000
_cell.length_b   1.000
_cell.length_c   1.000
_cell.angle_alpha   90.00
_cell.angle_beta   90.00
_cell.angle_gamma   90.00
#
_symmetry.space_group_name_H-M   'P 1'
#
loop_
_entity.id
_entity.type
_entity.pdbx_description
1 polymer ?
#
loop_
_entity_poly.entity_id
_entity_poly.type
_entity_poly.pdbx_seq_one_letter_code
_entity_poly.pdbx_strand_id
1 'polypeptide(L)' 'MSSKDLGRPSPNGNFVLILDKSVRDKLLRLYGGRVLLEDYGNSLIVKTKSRRIAIEIVRKFQKYLKP' A
#
# COMPACT_ATOMS: atom_id res chain seq x y z
N MET A 1 10.48 5.58 -4.95
CA MET A 1 10.54 5.25 -3.52
C MET A 1 11.29 3.94 -3.34
N SER A 2 12.46 3.96 -2.71
CA SER A 2 13.14 2.75 -2.25
C SER A 2 12.41 2.19 -1.03
N SER A 3 12.47 0.89 -0.79
CA SER A 3 11.96 0.27 0.46
C SER A 3 12.55 0.86 1.76
N LYS A 4 13.63 1.63 1.65
CA LYS A 4 14.23 2.39 2.77
C LYS A 4 13.47 3.70 3.07
N ASP A 5 12.67 4.20 2.15
CA ASP A 5 11.96 5.50 2.25
C ASP A 5 10.55 5.37 2.84
N LEU A 6 10.22 4.21 3.42
CA LEU A 6 8.93 4.04 4.09
C LEU A 6 8.95 4.89 5.36
N GLY A 7 8.27 6.04 5.27
CA GLY A 7 8.18 7.06 6.31
C GLY A 7 7.59 6.53 7.61
N ARG A 8 7.40 7.44 8.57
CA ARG A 8 6.73 7.10 9.82
C ARG A 8 5.27 6.70 9.53
N PRO A 9 4.69 5.76 10.30
CA PRO A 9 3.27 5.47 10.18
C PRO A 9 2.45 6.74 10.47
N SER A 10 1.23 6.78 9.98
CA SER A 10 0.27 7.83 10.30
C SER A 10 0.00 7.89 11.81
N PRO A 11 -0.61 8.97 12.34
CA PRO A 11 -0.95 9.09 13.76
C PRO A 11 -1.76 7.88 14.30
N ASN A 12 -2.50 7.20 13.43
CA ASN A 12 -3.30 6.03 13.77
C ASN A 12 -2.50 4.71 13.70
N GLY A 13 -1.18 4.77 13.55
CA GLY A 13 -0.27 3.61 13.49
C GLY A 13 -0.28 2.85 12.17
N ASN A 14 -0.90 3.40 11.12
CA ASN A 14 -0.96 2.74 9.80
C ASN A 14 0.08 3.30 8.83
N PHE A 15 0.76 2.42 8.11
CA PHE A 15 1.44 2.78 6.87
C PHE A 15 0.40 2.91 5.77
N VAL A 16 0.43 4.05 5.07
CA VAL A 16 -0.50 4.38 3.98
C VAL A 16 0.29 4.43 2.69
N LEU A 17 -0.18 3.72 1.67
CA LEU A 17 0.38 3.69 0.33
C LEU A 17 -0.70 4.07 -0.66
N ILE A 18 -0.36 4.84 -1.69
CA ILE A 18 -1.27 5.20 -2.77
C ILE A 18 -0.78 4.53 -4.05
N LEU A 19 -1.63 3.68 -4.60
CA LEU A 19 -1.33 2.88 -5.78
C LEU A 19 -2.37 3.15 -6.88
N ASP A 20 -2.09 2.72 -8.10
CA ASP A 20 -3.09 2.69 -9.15
C ASP A 20 -4.21 1.67 -8.86
N LYS A 21 -5.46 2.02 -9.16
CA LYS A 21 -6.61 1.16 -8.87
C LYS A 21 -6.57 -0.19 -9.59
N SER A 22 -5.87 -0.28 -10.72
CA SER A 22 -5.71 -1.53 -11.49
C SER A 22 -5.11 -2.69 -10.69
N VAL A 23 -4.40 -2.43 -9.58
CA VAL A 23 -3.76 -3.48 -8.78
C VAL A 23 -4.64 -4.02 -7.63
N ARG A 24 -5.87 -3.54 -7.48
CA ARG A 24 -6.78 -3.89 -6.37
C ARG A 24 -6.96 -5.39 -6.19
N ASP A 25 -7.36 -6.09 -7.24
CA ASP A 25 -7.64 -7.54 -7.15
C ASP A 25 -6.38 -8.33 -6.82
N LYS A 26 -5.23 -7.90 -7.35
CA LYS A 26 -3.94 -8.52 -7.07
C LYS A 26 -3.50 -8.29 -5.62
N LEU A 27 -3.74 -7.10 -5.06
CA LEU A 27 -3.49 -6.79 -3.65
C LEU A 27 -4.41 -7.60 -2.74
N LEU A 28 -5.70 -7.67 -3.05
CA LEU A 28 -6.68 -8.41 -2.27
C LEU A 28 -6.32 -9.91 -2.22
N ARG A 29 -5.92 -10.50 -3.36
CA ARG A 29 -5.47 -11.90 -3.42
C ARG A 29 -4.23 -12.18 -2.58
N LEU A 30 -3.24 -11.27 -2.59
CA LEU A 30 -1.95 -11.48 -1.91
C LEU A 30 -1.99 -11.12 -0.43
N TYR A 31 -2.73 -10.07 -0.07
CA TYR A 31 -2.67 -9.44 1.25
C TYR A 31 -4.04 -9.29 1.92
N GLY A 32 -5.10 -9.89 1.38
CA GLY A 32 -6.44 -9.91 1.97
C GLY A 32 -6.40 -10.27 3.45
N GLY A 33 -7.19 -9.54 4.25
CA GLY A 33 -7.20 -9.65 5.72
C GLY A 33 -6.01 -9.00 6.45
N ARG A 34 -4.97 -8.56 5.74
CA ARG A 34 -3.78 -7.91 6.32
C ARG A 34 -3.61 -6.43 5.91
N VAL A 35 -4.40 -5.99 4.93
CA VAL A 35 -4.46 -4.62 4.45
C VAL A 35 -5.90 -4.17 4.34
N LEU A 36 -6.13 -2.88 4.55
CA LEU A 36 -7.38 -2.20 4.21
C LEU A 36 -7.18 -1.52 2.85
N LEU A 37 -8.16 -1.70 1.96
CA LEU A 37 -8.17 -1.15 0.62
C LEU A 37 -9.35 -0.19 0.49
N GLU A 38 -9.07 1.07 0.14
CA GLU A 38 -10.07 2.11 -0.08
C GLU A 38 -9.91 2.68 -1.48
N ASP A 39 -11.00 2.70 -2.25
CA ASP A 39 -11.02 3.27 -3.59
C ASP A 39 -11.08 4.80 -3.50
N TYR A 40 -10.22 5.49 -4.28
CA TYR A 40 -10.21 6.94 -4.39
C TYR A 40 -10.00 7.36 -5.84
N GLY A 41 -11.10 7.51 -6.58
CA GLY A 41 -11.08 7.78 -8.02
C GLY A 41 -10.30 6.70 -8.78
N ASN A 42 -9.25 7.11 -9.49
CA ASN A 42 -8.33 6.21 -10.22
C ASN A 42 -7.20 5.64 -9.35
N SER A 43 -7.24 5.91 -8.05
CA SER A 43 -6.22 5.50 -7.09
C SER A 43 -6.81 4.53 -6.06
N LEU A 44 -5.92 3.77 -5.44
CA LEU A 44 -6.22 2.81 -4.38
C LEU A 44 -5.37 3.16 -3.18
N ILE A 45 -6.03 3.49 -2.07
CA ILE A 45 -5.38 3.73 -0.79
C ILE A 45 -5.24 2.38 -0.09
N VAL A 46 -4.02 2.02 0.24
CA VAL A 46 -3.69 0.78 0.95
C VAL A 46 -3.17 1.13 2.33
N LYS A 47 -3.85 0.64 3.37
CA LYS A 47 -3.46 0.87 4.77
C LYS A 47 -3.07 -0.46 5.42
N THR A 48 -1.97 -0.46 6.16
CA THR A 48 -1.56 -1.61 6.98
C THR A 48 -0.83 -1.16 8.23
N LYS A 49 -1.01 -1.86 9.35
CA LYS A 49 -0.23 -1.64 10.57
C LYS A 49 1.17 -2.26 10.50
N SER A 50 1.41 -3.17 9.54
CA SER A 50 2.68 -3.89 9.42
C SER A 50 3.66 -3.18 8.50
N ARG A 51 4.77 -2.69 9.06
CA ARG A 51 5.86 -2.08 8.28
C ARG A 51 6.41 -3.05 7.22
N ARG A 52 6.52 -4.34 7.57
CA ARG A 52 7.01 -5.37 6.67
C ARG A 52 6.11 -5.51 5.44
N ILE A 53 4.79 -5.59 5.64
CA ILE A 53 3.82 -5.69 4.55
C ILE A 53 3.89 -4.43 3.68
N ALA A 54 3.98 -3.24 4.28
CA ALA A 54 4.14 -2.01 3.53
C ALA A 54 5.39 -2.04 2.63
N ILE A 55 6.54 -2.50 3.15
CA ILE A 55 7.78 -2.65 2.39
C ILE A 55 7.62 -3.64 1.23
N GLU A 56 7.01 -4.80 1.48
CA GLU A 56 6.77 -5.82 0.46
C GLU A 56 5.88 -5.27 -0.67
N ILE A 57 4.83 -4.51 -0.32
CA ILE A 57 3.95 -3.87 -1.30
C ILE A 57 4.72 -2.82 -2.11
N VAL A 58 5.48 -1.94 -1.47
CA VAL A 58 6.31 -0.94 -2.16
C VAL A 58 7.26 -1.60 -3.16
N ARG A 59 7.95 -2.67 -2.77
CA ARG A 59 8.88 -3.40 -3.66
C ARG A 59 8.16 -4.06 -4.82
N LYS A 60 7.05 -4.77 -4.56
CA LYS A 60 6.34 -5.56 -5.57
C LYS A 60 5.53 -4.69 -6.54
N PHE A 61 5.02 -3.54 -6.08
CA PHE A 61 4.14 -2.67 -6.84
C PHE A 61 4.77 -1.30 -7.15
N GLN A 62 6.10 -1.20 -7.11
CA GLN A 62 6.82 0.07 -7.30
C GLN A 62 6.37 0.83 -8.55
N LYS A 63 6.10 0.12 -9.66
CA LYS A 63 5.65 0.71 -10.94
C LYS A 63 4.23 1.27 -10.92
N TYR A 64 3.44 0.97 -9.88
CA TYR A 64 2.07 1.43 -9.71
C TYR A 64 1.94 2.46 -8.59
N LEU A 65 3.04 2.82 -7.91
CA LEU A 65 3.04 3.87 -6.91
C LEU A 65 2.74 5.20 -7.59
N LYS A 66 1.75 5.91 -7.05
CA LYS A 66 1.48 7.28 -7.46
C LYS A 66 2.32 8.23 -6.60
N PRO A 67 2.81 9.34 -7.19
CA PRO A 67 3.51 10.39 -6.45
C PRO A 67 2.63 10.98 -5.34
#